data_AF-A0A9P7T9L1-F1
#
_entry.id   AF-A0A9P7T9L1-F1
#
_cell.length_a   1.000
_cell.length_b   1.000
_cell.length_c   1.000
_cell.angle_alpha   90.00
_cell.angle_beta   90.00
_cell.angle_gamma   90.00
#
_symmetry.space_group_name_H-M   'P 1'
#
loop_
_entity.id
_entity.type
_entity.pdbx_description
1 polymer ?
#
loop_
_entity_poly.entity_id
_entity_poly.type
_entity_poly.pdbx_seq_one_letter_code
_entity_poly.pdbx_strand_id
1 'polypeptide(L)'
;MAEKDVQQTAESGQMAPQQPQRPPAAIPLHQMVYQAIINDLQTTMAWQLDTSANERMGLTMDLISNIALAVEDIGHVRAAELGCNFEREMFHKSLSKEAYEQAMANKTVEFGKKRQENESKLKAQAGHPAQTQQADKL
;
A
#
# COMPACT_ATOMS: atom_id res chain seq x y z
N MET A 1 38.88 -27.07 56.46
CA MET A 1 38.13 -25.89 56.02
C MET A 1 38.83 -25.41 54.75
N ALA A 2 38.31 -25.81 53.60
CA ALA A 2 37.33 -25.07 52.77
C ALA A 2 38.12 -24.18 51.76
N GLU A 3 38.15 -24.54 50.46
CA GLU A 3 37.21 -24.04 49.42
C GLU A 3 37.39 -22.53 49.22
N LYS A 4 37.58 -21.93 48.04
CA LYS A 4 37.09 -22.03 46.66
C LYS A 4 37.78 -20.83 45.95
N ASP A 5 37.84 -20.61 44.64
CA ASP A 5 36.99 -21.01 43.55
C ASP A 5 37.77 -20.83 42.24
N VAL A 6 37.57 -21.80 41.38
CA VAL A 6 37.94 -21.88 39.99
C VAL A 6 37.16 -20.82 39.20
N GLN A 7 37.82 -19.76 38.70
CA GLN A 7 37.19 -18.96 37.65
C GLN A 7 37.48 -19.58 36.28
N GLN A 8 36.73 -20.66 36.05
CA GLN A 8 36.40 -21.28 34.78
C GLN A 8 35.66 -20.27 33.88
N THR A 9 36.01 -20.31 32.59
CA THR A 9 35.09 -20.30 31.43
C THR A 9 33.69 -19.72 31.62
N ALA A 10 33.43 -18.58 30.98
CA ALA A 10 32.16 -18.20 30.35
C ALA A 10 32.40 -16.93 29.52
N GLU A 11 33.11 -17.00 28.40
CA GLU A 11 32.48 -17.20 27.09
C GLU A 11 30.99 -17.55 27.16
N SER A 12 30.12 -16.53 27.22
CA SER A 12 28.73 -16.60 26.73
C SER A 12 28.05 -15.24 26.85
N GLY A 13 27.47 -14.78 25.74
CA GLY A 13 26.32 -13.88 25.79
C GLY A 13 26.57 -12.41 25.51
N GLN A 14 27.38 -12.06 24.50
CA GLN A 14 27.10 -10.83 23.75
C GLN A 14 25.75 -11.03 23.03
N MET A 15 24.64 -10.75 23.72
CA MET A 15 23.36 -10.50 23.05
C MET A 15 23.53 -9.20 22.28
N ALA A 16 24.05 -9.30 21.06
CA ALA A 16 23.88 -8.25 20.07
C ALA A 16 22.36 -7.98 19.98
N PRO A 17 21.89 -6.73 20.12
CA PRO A 17 20.50 -6.41 19.86
C PRO A 17 20.22 -6.87 18.43
N GLN A 18 19.32 -7.84 18.30
CA GLN A 18 18.79 -8.25 17.02
C GLN A 18 18.16 -7.01 16.38
N GLN A 19 18.93 -6.34 15.51
CA GLN A 19 18.36 -5.29 14.68
C GLN A 19 17.15 -5.94 13.98
N PRO A 20 15.96 -5.34 14.06
CA PRO A 20 14.82 -5.83 13.32
C PRO A 20 15.30 -5.98 11.88
N GLN A 21 15.28 -7.22 11.36
CA GLN A 21 15.60 -7.47 9.97
C GLN A 21 14.76 -6.49 9.16
N ARG A 22 15.43 -5.48 8.59
CA ARG A 22 14.79 -4.56 7.66
C ARG A 22 14.15 -5.47 6.60
N PRO A 23 12.83 -5.41 6.39
CA PRO A 23 12.20 -6.23 5.38
C PRO A 23 12.93 -6.02 4.04
N PRO A 24 13.09 -7.08 3.23
CA PRO A 24 13.86 -7.04 1.99
C PRO A 24 13.44 -5.82 1.19
N ALA A 25 14.42 -5.05 0.71
CA ALA A 25 14.25 -3.74 0.09
C ALA A 25 13.02 -3.69 -0.83
N ALA A 26 11.88 -3.30 -0.25
CA ALA A 26 10.65 -3.14 -1.00
C ALA A 26 10.95 -2.01 -1.98
N ILE A 27 10.82 -2.27 -3.27
CA ILE A 27 10.90 -1.22 -4.28
C ILE A 27 9.94 -0.12 -3.82
N PRO A 28 10.42 1.11 -3.56
CA PRO A 28 9.54 2.17 -3.13
C PRO A 28 8.46 2.34 -4.19
N LEU A 29 7.18 2.22 -3.80
CA LEU A 29 6.04 2.31 -4.72
C LEU A 29 6.14 3.55 -5.62
N HIS A 30 6.56 4.67 -5.02
CA HIS A 30 6.83 5.91 -5.73
C HIS A 30 7.78 5.73 -6.92
N GLN A 31 8.89 5.00 -6.74
CA GLN A 31 9.86 4.74 -7.80
C GLN A 31 9.26 3.85 -8.89
N MET A 32 8.48 2.83 -8.51
CA MET A 32 7.78 1.95 -9.46
C MET A 32 6.82 2.74 -10.35
N VAL A 33 5.98 3.59 -9.75
CA VAL A 33 4.98 4.37 -10.49
C VAL A 33 5.62 5.42 -11.37
N TYR A 34 6.64 6.12 -10.86
CA TYR A 34 7.39 7.06 -11.67
C TYR A 34 8.02 6.39 -12.89
N GLN A 35 8.64 5.21 -12.71
CA GLN A 35 9.19 4.43 -13.82
C GLN A 35 8.11 4.00 -14.82
N ALA A 36 6.91 3.63 -14.36
CA ALA A 36 5.81 3.26 -15.24
C ALA A 36 5.37 4.44 -16.11
N ILE A 37 5.34 5.65 -15.55
CA ILE A 37 4.94 6.88 -16.24
C ILE A 37 5.99 7.34 -17.25
N ILE A 38 7.28 7.34 -16.90
CA ILE A 38 8.30 7.84 -17.83
C ILE A 38 8.59 6.85 -18.97
N ASN A 39 8.35 5.55 -18.78
CA ASN A 39 8.44 4.55 -19.85
C ASN A 39 7.25 4.64 -20.83
N ASP A 40 6.22 5.39 -20.46
CA ASP A 40 5.01 5.61 -21.24
C ASP A 40 5.17 6.85 -22.14
N LEU A 41 6.07 6.73 -23.13
CA LEU A 41 6.54 7.85 -23.95
C LEU A 41 5.74 8.07 -25.25
N GLN A 42 4.54 7.48 -25.38
CA GLN A 42 3.69 7.66 -26.56
C GLN A 42 2.68 8.80 -26.37
N THR A 43 3.20 9.99 -26.12
CA THR A 43 2.37 11.22 -26.10
C THR A 43 2.11 11.65 -27.55
N THR A 44 0.83 11.76 -27.91
CA THR A 44 0.39 12.13 -29.27
C THR A 44 -0.43 13.42 -29.29
N MET A 45 -1.03 13.80 -28.18
CA MET A 45 -1.86 15.00 -28.06
C MET A 45 -1.15 16.14 -27.34
N ALA A 46 -1.49 17.39 -27.69
CA ALA A 46 -0.90 18.58 -27.07
C ALA A 46 -1.06 18.58 -25.54
N TRP A 47 -2.25 18.28 -25.03
CA TRP A 47 -2.52 18.26 -23.60
C TRP A 47 -1.67 17.22 -22.84
N GLN A 48 -1.28 16.12 -23.50
CA GLN A 48 -0.41 15.11 -22.90
C GLN A 48 1.03 15.61 -22.77
N LEU A 49 1.47 16.47 -23.70
CA LEU A 49 2.79 17.12 -23.65
C LEU A 49 2.86 18.19 -22.54
N ASP A 50 1.75 18.88 -22.29
CA ASP A 50 1.62 19.86 -21.21
C ASP A 50 1.46 19.22 -19.82
N THR A 51 1.21 17.90 -19.74
CA THR A 51 1.02 17.20 -18.47
C THR A 51 2.33 16.58 -18.00
N SER A 52 2.85 17.03 -16.87
CA SER A 52 4.14 16.53 -16.35
C SER A 52 4.03 15.13 -15.73
N ALA A 53 5.13 14.39 -15.74
CA ALA A 53 5.22 13.08 -15.09
C ALA A 53 4.90 13.15 -13.58
N ASN A 54 5.23 14.26 -12.91
CA ASN A 54 4.93 14.46 -11.49
C ASN A 54 3.43 14.62 -11.23
N GLU A 55 2.71 15.36 -12.09
CA GLU A 55 1.24 15.47 -12.00
C GLU A 55 0.57 14.12 -12.18
N ARG A 56 0.98 13.36 -13.22
CA ARG A 56 0.49 12.00 -13.48
C ARG A 56 0.72 11.09 -12.26
N MET A 57 1.93 11.16 -11.69
CA MET A 57 2.29 10.36 -10.53
C MET A 57 1.44 10.70 -9.30
N GLY A 58 1.17 11.98 -9.05
CA GLY A 58 0.32 12.41 -7.93
C GLY A 58 -1.08 11.79 -8.01
N LEU A 59 -1.74 11.90 -9.16
CA LEU A 59 -3.06 11.31 -9.42
C LEU A 59 -3.03 9.78 -9.29
N THR A 60 -1.99 9.14 -9.82
CA THR A 60 -1.83 7.68 -9.77
C THR A 60 -1.61 7.18 -8.34
N MET A 61 -0.80 7.88 -7.54
CA MET A 61 -0.53 7.50 -6.15
C MET A 61 -1.76 7.62 -5.26
N ASP A 62 -2.57 8.66 -5.47
CA ASP A 62 -3.85 8.80 -4.78
C ASP A 62 -4.78 7.63 -5.10
N LEU A 63 -4.93 7.27 -6.38
CA LEU A 63 -5.71 6.11 -6.81
C LEU A 63 -5.19 4.80 -6.17
N ILE A 64 -3.88 4.56 -6.22
CA ILE A 64 -3.24 3.34 -5.66
C ILE A 64 -3.49 3.24 -4.16
N SER A 65 -3.39 4.35 -3.44
CA SER A 65 -3.65 4.39 -2.00
C SER A 65 -5.10 4.01 -1.70
N ASN A 66 -6.05 4.51 -2.48
CA ASN A 66 -7.46 4.14 -2.34
C ASN A 66 -7.72 2.67 -2.69
N ILE A 67 -7.09 2.12 -3.73
CA ILE A 67 -7.19 0.70 -4.10
C ILE A 67 -6.65 -0.19 -2.97
N ALA A 68 -5.47 0.12 -2.44
CA ALA A 68 -4.82 -0.66 -1.38
C ALA A 68 -5.65 -0.70 -0.09
N LEU A 69 -6.38 0.37 0.21
CA LEU A 69 -7.26 0.44 1.39
C LEU A 69 -8.65 -0.16 1.16
N ALA A 70 -9.12 -0.15 -0.09
CA ALA A 70 -10.46 -0.63 -0.45
C ALA A 70 -10.53 -2.15 -0.65
N VAL A 71 -9.43 -2.77 -1.08
CA VAL A 71 -9.38 -4.19 -1.40
C VAL A 71 -8.53 -4.91 -0.36
N GLU A 72 -9.18 -5.80 0.39
CA GLU A 72 -8.52 -6.63 1.41
C GLU A 72 -7.48 -7.53 0.75
N ASP A 73 -6.29 -7.62 1.35
CA ASP A 73 -5.17 -8.49 0.94
C ASP A 73 -4.61 -8.26 -0.48
N ILE A 74 -4.97 -7.17 -1.17
CA ILE A 74 -4.50 -6.93 -2.55
C ILE A 74 -2.97 -6.76 -2.62
N GLY A 75 -2.35 -6.20 -1.58
CA GLY A 75 -0.93 -5.88 -1.54
C GLY A 75 -0.56 -4.64 -2.35
N HIS A 76 0.45 -3.93 -1.87
CA HIS A 76 0.91 -2.65 -2.41
C HIS A 76 1.35 -2.72 -3.88
N VAL A 77 2.08 -3.78 -4.26
CA VAL A 77 2.57 -3.97 -5.63
C VAL A 77 1.42 -4.16 -6.60
N ARG A 78 0.43 -4.99 -6.26
CA ARG A 78 -0.72 -5.25 -7.12
C ARG A 78 -1.62 -4.03 -7.26
N ALA A 79 -1.81 -3.28 -6.18
CA ALA A 79 -2.52 -2.00 -6.23
C ALA A 79 -1.82 -1.02 -7.19
N ALA A 80 -0.48 -0.96 -7.17
CA ALA A 80 0.30 -0.15 -8.10
C ALA A 80 0.15 -0.58 -9.55
N GLU A 81 0.19 -1.88 -9.84
CA GLU A 81 -0.06 -2.39 -11.19
C GLU A 81 -1.44 -1.96 -11.72
N LEU A 82 -2.50 -2.09 -10.90
CA LEU A 82 -3.84 -1.68 -11.27
C LEU A 82 -3.94 -0.17 -11.51
N GLY A 83 -3.37 0.63 -10.61
CA GLY A 83 -3.37 2.09 -10.73
C GLY A 83 -2.62 2.57 -11.97
N CYS A 84 -1.42 2.04 -12.22
CA CYS A 84 -0.61 2.42 -13.40
C CYS A 84 -1.27 1.98 -14.70
N ASN A 85 -1.94 0.82 -14.73
CA ASN A 85 -2.64 0.36 -15.93
C ASN A 85 -3.86 1.24 -16.24
N PHE A 86 -4.64 1.60 -15.21
CA PHE A 86 -5.78 2.49 -15.39
C PHE A 86 -5.35 3.89 -15.80
N GLU A 87 -4.33 4.45 -15.15
CA GLU A 87 -3.79 5.75 -15.51
C GLU A 87 -3.34 5.79 -16.96
N ARG A 88 -2.55 4.79 -17.38
CA ARG A 88 -2.06 4.71 -18.76
C ARG A 88 -3.20 4.62 -19.75
N GLU A 89 -4.20 3.81 -19.46
CA GLU A 89 -5.38 3.68 -20.32
C GLU A 89 -6.13 5.00 -20.46
N MET A 90 -6.42 5.68 -19.35
CA MET A 90 -7.14 6.96 -19.37
C MET A 90 -6.29 8.06 -20.01
N PHE A 91 -4.98 8.06 -19.79
CA PHE A 91 -4.08 9.04 -20.36
C PHE A 91 -4.07 8.99 -21.90
N HIS A 92 -4.15 7.79 -22.51
CA HIS A 92 -4.20 7.66 -23.97
C HIS A 92 -5.59 7.77 -24.58
N LYS A 93 -6.64 7.33 -23.86
CA LYS A 93 -8.01 7.32 -24.38
C LYS A 93 -8.75 8.65 -24.21
N SER A 94 -8.32 9.48 -23.26
CA SER A 94 -9.00 10.75 -22.98
C SER A 94 -8.74 11.77 -24.09
N LEU A 95 -9.79 12.49 -24.48
CA LEU A 95 -9.72 13.51 -25.52
C LEU A 95 -9.14 14.85 -25.00
N SER A 96 -9.13 15.05 -23.68
CA SER A 96 -8.64 16.26 -23.01
C SER A 96 -8.07 15.95 -21.63
N LYS A 97 -7.26 16.87 -21.10
CA LYS A 97 -6.73 16.80 -19.73
C LYS A 97 -7.86 16.70 -18.69
N GLU A 98 -8.90 17.51 -18.84
CA GLU A 98 -10.05 17.51 -17.92
C GLU A 98 -10.78 16.17 -17.91
N ALA A 99 -10.97 15.54 -19.08
CA ALA A 99 -11.59 14.22 -19.17
C ALA A 99 -10.74 13.13 -18.48
N TYR A 100 -9.42 13.22 -18.64
CA TYR A 100 -8.46 12.35 -17.95
C TYR A 100 -8.51 12.54 -16.43
N GLU A 101 -8.43 13.78 -15.95
CA GLU A 101 -8.48 14.12 -14.53
C GLU A 101 -9.81 13.69 -13.90
N GLN A 102 -10.92 13.91 -14.60
CA GLN A 102 -12.24 13.47 -14.16
C GLN A 102 -12.32 11.94 -14.09
N ALA A 103 -11.76 11.21 -15.06
CA ALA A 103 -11.73 9.75 -15.04
C ALA A 103 -10.91 9.20 -13.86
N MET A 104 -9.74 9.80 -13.59
CA MET A 104 -8.91 9.47 -12.43
C MET A 104 -9.66 9.75 -11.12
N ALA A 105 -10.25 10.94 -10.98
CA ALA A 105 -11.01 11.33 -9.79
C ALA A 105 -12.21 10.41 -9.55
N ASN A 106 -12.98 10.08 -10.60
CA ASN A 106 -14.11 9.16 -10.50
C ASN A 106 -13.67 7.78 -9.99
N LYS A 107 -12.54 7.27 -10.49
CA LYS A 107 -12.01 5.97 -10.07
C LYS A 107 -11.51 6.00 -8.62
N THR A 108 -10.84 7.07 -8.21
CA THR A 108 -10.47 7.31 -6.81
C THR A 108 -11.71 7.28 -5.91
N VAL A 109 -12.77 8.01 -6.27
CA VAL A 109 -14.01 8.08 -5.46
C VAL A 109 -14.69 6.72 -5.37
N GLU A 110 -14.70 5.93 -6.43
CA GLU A 110 -15.24 4.56 -6.44
C GLU A 110 -14.56 3.68 -5.38
N PHE A 111 -13.22 3.67 -5.34
CA PHE A 111 -12.46 2.93 -4.33
C PHE A 111 -12.57 3.57 -2.94
N GLY A 112 -12.65 4.90 -2.85
CA GLY A 112 -12.88 5.59 -1.57
C GLY A 112 -14.21 5.19 -0.92
N LYS A 113 -15.28 5.06 -1.71
CA LYS A 113 -16.57 4.55 -1.24
C LYS A 113 -16.48 3.09 -0.81
N LYS A 114 -15.83 2.24 -1.63
CA LYS A 114 -15.58 0.83 -1.31
C LYS A 114 -14.84 0.66 0.02
N ARG A 115 -13.81 1.48 0.25
CA ARG A 115 -13.08 1.55 1.54
C ARG A 115 -14.01 1.89 2.69
N GLN A 116 -14.85 2.91 2.55
CA GLN A 116 -15.79 3.33 3.60
C GLN A 116 -16.80 2.21 3.95
N GLU A 117 -17.28 1.48 2.94
CA GLU A 117 -18.16 0.34 3.12
C GLU A 117 -17.44 -0.80 3.87
N ASN A 118 -16.18 -1.09 3.51
CA ASN A 118 -15.37 -2.10 4.19
C ASN A 118 -15.04 -1.72 5.65
N GLU A 119 -14.67 -0.46 5.91
CA GLU A 119 -14.44 0.03 7.27
C GLU A 119 -15.72 -0.09 8.13
N SER A 120 -16.87 0.22 7.54
CA SER A 120 -18.17 0.11 8.20
C SER A 120 -18.54 -1.35 8.51
N LYS A 121 -18.25 -2.28 7.59
CA LYS A 121 -18.42 -3.74 7.81
C LYS A 121 -17.51 -4.27 8.91
N LEU A 122 -16.27 -3.82 8.98
CA LEU A 122 -15.32 -4.21 10.02
C LEU A 122 -15.78 -3.71 11.39
N LYS A 123 -16.21 -2.44 11.50
CA LYS A 123 -16.77 -1.87 12.74
C LYS A 123 -18.06 -2.59 13.17
N ALA A 124 -18.95 -2.91 12.24
CA ALA A 124 -20.17 -3.65 12.54
C ALA A 124 -19.89 -5.08 13.04
N GLN A 125 -18.86 -5.75 12.50
CA GLN A 125 -18.44 -7.07 12.98
C GLN A 125 -17.74 -7.01 14.34
N ALA A 126 -16.91 -5.98 14.58
CA ALA A 126 -16.22 -5.76 15.85
C ALA A 126 -17.17 -5.32 16.99
N GLY A 127 -18.36 -4.81 16.65
CA GLY A 127 -19.40 -4.42 17.60
C GLY A 127 -20.23 -5.56 18.16
N HIS A 128 -20.07 -6.80 17.68
CA HIS A 128 -20.62 -7.97 18.36
C HIS A 128 -19.65 -8.39 19.47
N PRO A 129 -20.00 -8.21 20.76
CA PRO A 129 -19.23 -8.85 21.81
C PRO A 129 -19.25 -10.35 21.52
N ALA A 130 -18.06 -10.95 21.46
CA ALA A 130 -17.92 -12.39 21.56
C ALA A 130 -18.60 -12.82 22.86
N GLN A 131 -19.85 -13.29 22.77
CA GLN A 131 -20.51 -14.02 23.83
C GLN A 131 -19.87 -15.40 23.88
N THR A 132 -18.60 -15.43 24.30
CA THR A 132 -17.89 -16.65 24.65
C THR A 132 -18.48 -17.11 25.98
N GLN A 133 -19.53 -17.90 25.86
CA GLN A 133 -19.87 -19.06 26.68
C GLN A 133 -18.96 -19.24 27.89
N GLN A 134 -19.42 -18.77 29.05
CA GLN A 134 -18.98 -19.31 30.33
C GLN A 134 -20.17 -20.07 30.92
N ALA A 135 -20.36 -21.28 30.40
CA ALA A 135 -21.05 -22.33 31.10
C ALA A 135 -19.98 -23.08 31.90
N ASP A 136 -19.92 -22.86 33.22
CA ASP A 136 -19.36 -23.85 34.14
C ASP A 136 -20.27 -24.00 35.36
N LYS A 137 -21.14 -24.98 35.18
CA LYS A 137 -21.83 -25.89 36.10
C LYS A 137 -21.41 -25.85 37.59
N LEU A 138 -22.48 -25.81 38.41
CA LEU A 138 -22.70 -26.42 39.75
C LEU A 138 -21.76 -26.07 40.91
#